data_AF-A0A353R860-F1
#
_entry.id   AF-A0A353R860-F1
#
_cell.length_a   1.000
_cell.length_b   1.000
_cell.length_c   1.000
_cell.angle_alpha   90.00
_cell.angle_beta   90.00
_cell.angle_gamma   90.00
#
_symmetry.space_group_name_H-M   'P 1'
#
loop_
_entity.id
_entity.type
_entity.pdbx_description
1 polymer ?
#
loop_
_entity_poly.entity_id
_entity_poly.type
_entity_poly.pdbx_seq_one_letter_code
_entity_poly.pdbx_strand_id
1 'polypeptide(L)'
;ATTIGNALRRILLSSLEGYALTYVRIDGVEHEFATIPGVMENVVDIILNLKQVRFKRMIEDMDEETVRVTVKGKETFVTEDISRQLSSFKVLNSDFVICNMDPSVTLSMELHIGKGRGYVPAEENRMENAPLG
;
A
#
# COMPACT_ATOMS: atom_id res chain seq x y z
N ALA A 1 11.26 -14.35 -33.90
CA ALA A 1 11.47 -13.39 -32.79
C ALA A 1 10.32 -13.38 -31.75
N THR A 2 9.10 -13.80 -32.10
CA THR A 2 7.91 -13.79 -31.21
C THR A 2 8.01 -14.74 -29.99
N THR A 3 8.77 -15.82 -30.08
CA THR A 3 8.89 -16.84 -29.01
C THR A 3 9.76 -16.39 -27.84
N ILE A 4 10.92 -15.79 -28.11
CA ILE A 4 11.82 -15.29 -27.06
C ILE A 4 11.23 -14.04 -26.40
N GLY A 5 10.66 -13.10 -27.18
CA GLY A 5 10.04 -11.89 -26.63
C GLY A 5 8.87 -12.20 -25.67
N ASN A 6 8.00 -13.14 -26.05
CA ASN A 6 6.89 -13.55 -25.18
C ASN A 6 7.37 -14.31 -23.94
N ALA A 7 8.41 -15.14 -24.05
CA ALA A 7 9.00 -15.83 -22.91
C ALA A 7 9.61 -14.83 -21.92
N LEU A 8 10.39 -13.86 -22.39
CA LEU A 8 10.99 -12.81 -21.54
C LEU A 8 9.92 -11.94 -20.88
N ARG A 9 8.87 -11.54 -21.61
CA ARG A 9 7.75 -10.78 -21.05
C ARG A 9 7.09 -11.51 -19.88
N ARG A 10 6.83 -12.82 -20.04
CA ARG A 10 6.22 -13.63 -18.98
C ARG A 10 7.13 -13.71 -17.75
N ILE A 11 8.42 -14.00 -17.96
CA ILE A 11 9.40 -14.12 -16.86
C ILE A 11 9.50 -12.82 -16.07
N LEU A 12 9.61 -11.68 -16.77
CA LEU A 12 9.68 -10.37 -16.11
C LEU A 12 8.41 -10.04 -15.30
N LEU A 13 7.24 -10.47 -15.77
CA LEU A 13 5.98 -10.19 -15.08
C LEU A 13 5.67 -11.15 -13.94
N SER A 14 6.12 -12.41 -13.99
CA SER A 14 5.72 -13.43 -13.00
C SER A 14 6.78 -13.82 -11.99
N SER A 15 8.06 -13.58 -12.28
CA SER A 15 9.16 -14.21 -11.52
C SER A 15 10.05 -13.22 -10.78
N LEU A 16 9.81 -11.92 -10.92
CA LEU A 16 10.50 -10.90 -10.12
C LEU A 16 9.90 -10.86 -8.72
N GLU A 17 10.77 -10.94 -7.72
CA GLU A 17 10.40 -10.70 -6.34
C GLU A 17 10.18 -9.20 -6.13
N GLY A 18 9.08 -8.86 -5.46
CA GLY A 18 8.71 -7.50 -5.16
C GLY A 18 8.07 -7.40 -3.79
N TYR A 19 7.93 -6.16 -3.32
CA TYR A 19 7.28 -5.84 -2.06
C TYR A 19 6.12 -4.90 -2.35
N ALA A 20 4.96 -5.23 -1.81
CA ALA A 20 3.73 -4.47 -2.00
C ALA A 20 2.89 -4.50 -0.72
N LEU A 21 1.93 -3.58 -0.63
CA LEU A 21 0.92 -3.62 0.42
C LEU A 21 -0.02 -4.79 0.16
N THR A 22 -0.08 -5.72 1.12
CA THR A 22 -0.96 -6.89 1.08
C THR A 22 -2.24 -6.65 1.87
N TYR A 23 -2.15 -5.83 2.93
CA TYR A 23 -3.28 -5.50 3.79
C TYR A 23 -3.25 -4.04 4.23
N VAL A 24 -4.44 -3.43 4.30
CA VAL A 24 -4.67 -2.08 4.81
C VAL A 24 -5.89 -2.11 5.72
N ARG A 25 -5.78 -1.48 6.88
CA ARG A 25 -6.88 -1.22 7.80
C ARG A 25 -6.93 0.25 8.10
N ILE A 26 -8.07 0.89 7.90
CA ILE A 26 -8.27 2.31 8.19
C ILE A 26 -9.18 2.43 9.40
N ASP A 27 -8.78 3.22 10.39
CA ASP A 27 -9.57 3.43 11.60
C ASP A 27 -10.85 4.21 11.27
N GLY A 28 -12.01 3.72 11.71
CA GLY A 28 -13.31 4.36 11.48
C GLY A 28 -13.96 4.08 10.13
N VAL A 29 -13.38 3.18 9.32
CA VAL A 29 -13.96 2.70 8.07
C VAL A 29 -14.48 1.27 8.26
N GLU A 30 -15.78 1.07 8.07
CA GLU A 30 -16.40 -0.26 8.19
C GLU A 30 -16.30 -1.09 6.91
N HIS A 31 -16.25 -0.43 5.74
CA HIS A 31 -16.19 -1.10 4.44
C HIS A 31 -15.46 -0.25 3.40
N GLU A 32 -14.94 -0.90 2.35
CA GLU A 32 -14.13 -0.27 1.29
C GLU A 32 -14.87 0.83 0.48
N PHE A 33 -16.20 0.80 0.46
CA PHE A 33 -17.03 1.81 -0.23
C PHE A 33 -17.37 3.04 0.63
N ALA A 34 -16.79 3.16 1.83
CA ALA A 34 -17.10 4.26 2.73
C ALA A 34 -16.39 5.55 2.31
N THR A 35 -16.93 6.66 2.78
CA THR A 35 -16.30 7.98 2.69
C THR A 35 -15.85 8.40 4.07
N ILE A 36 -14.63 8.95 4.18
CA ILE A 36 -14.10 9.47 5.45
C ILE A 36 -14.44 10.96 5.52
N PRO A 37 -15.19 11.44 6.53
CA PRO A 37 -15.51 12.86 6.66
C PRO A 37 -14.24 13.73 6.73
N GLY A 38 -14.15 14.71 5.84
CA GLY A 38 -13.01 15.63 5.72
C GLY A 38 -11.79 15.03 5.01
N VAL A 39 -11.96 13.94 4.26
CA VAL A 39 -11.04 13.50 3.21
C VAL A 39 -11.73 13.72 1.86
N MET A 40 -11.01 14.24 0.88
CA MET A 40 -11.56 14.57 -0.45
C MET A 40 -11.81 13.33 -1.29
N GLU A 41 -10.95 12.31 -1.16
CA GLU A 41 -11.03 11.05 -1.90
C GLU A 41 -11.81 9.97 -1.14
N ASN A 42 -12.41 9.03 -1.87
CA ASN A 42 -13.10 7.87 -1.27
C ASN A 42 -12.10 6.80 -0.81
N VAL A 43 -12.53 5.87 0.03
CA VAL A 43 -11.67 4.77 0.50
C VAL A 43 -11.15 3.91 -0.66
N VAL A 44 -11.96 3.65 -1.68
CA VAL A 44 -11.51 2.94 -2.90
C VAL A 44 -10.36 3.67 -3.59
N ASP A 45 -10.46 5.00 -3.73
CA ASP A 45 -9.42 5.81 -4.36
C ASP A 45 -8.13 5.79 -3.53
N ILE A 46 -8.25 5.87 -2.20
CA ILE A 46 -7.12 5.74 -1.27
C ILE A 46 -6.44 4.37 -1.45
N ILE A 47 -7.21 3.28 -1.50
CA ILE A 47 -6.68 1.92 -1.70
C ILE A 47 -5.96 1.83 -3.06
N LEU A 48 -6.53 2.39 -4.12
CA LEU A 48 -5.91 2.41 -5.44
C LEU A 48 -4.60 3.21 -5.45
N ASN A 49 -4.56 4.34 -4.77
CA ASN A 49 -3.36 5.16 -4.62
C ASN A 49 -2.28 4.44 -3.81
N LEU A 50 -2.67 3.74 -2.72
CA LEU A 50 -1.77 2.91 -1.92
C LEU A 50 -1.15 1.76 -2.74
N LYS A 51 -1.89 1.18 -3.70
CA LYS A 51 -1.35 0.14 -4.60
C LYS A 51 -0.26 0.66 -5.56
N GLN A 52 -0.18 1.97 -5.79
CA GLN A 52 0.85 2.56 -6.65
C GLN A 52 2.18 2.82 -5.92
N VAL A 53 2.20 2.64 -4.60
CA VAL A 53 3.40 2.85 -3.78
C VAL A 53 4.44 1.78 -4.05
N ARG A 54 5.67 2.20 -4.30
CA ARG A 54 6.78 1.32 -4.68
C ARG A 54 7.75 1.18 -3.51
N PHE A 55 7.92 -0.04 -3.02
CA PHE A 55 8.80 -0.34 -1.89
C PHE A 55 10.12 -0.94 -2.36
N LYS A 56 11.20 -0.58 -1.67
CA LYS A 56 12.52 -1.20 -1.79
C LYS A 56 12.97 -1.67 -0.40
N ARG A 57 13.32 -2.94 -0.29
CA ARG A 57 13.91 -3.49 0.94
C ARG A 57 15.26 -2.85 1.22
N MET A 58 15.45 -2.38 2.45
CA MET A 58 16.70 -1.78 2.93
C MET A 58 17.50 -2.72 3.83
N ILE A 59 16.80 -3.55 4.63
CA ILE A 59 17.42 -4.50 5.56
C ILE A 59 17.33 -5.91 4.96
N GLU A 60 18.47 -6.61 4.88
CA GLU A 60 18.50 -8.01 4.47
C GLU A 60 17.80 -8.88 5.54
N ASP A 61 17.03 -9.89 5.12
CA ASP A 61 16.21 -10.78 5.97
C ASP A 61 14.89 -10.26 6.57
N MET A 62 14.42 -9.06 6.19
CA MET A 62 13.03 -8.65 6.48
C MET A 62 12.16 -8.71 5.22
N ASP A 63 11.31 -9.74 5.17
CA ASP A 63 10.42 -10.01 4.05
C ASP A 63 8.98 -9.50 4.27
N GLU A 64 8.63 -9.10 5.49
CA GLU A 64 7.35 -8.50 5.86
C GLU A 64 7.52 -7.39 6.92
N GLU A 65 6.64 -6.39 6.91
CA GLU A 65 6.60 -5.32 7.91
C GLU A 65 5.16 -4.81 8.06
N THR A 66 4.66 -4.74 9.30
CA THR A 66 3.38 -4.07 9.61
C THR A 66 3.68 -2.74 10.30
N VAL A 67 3.15 -1.66 9.77
CA VAL A 67 3.33 -0.30 10.28
C VAL A 67 1.99 0.38 10.50
N ARG A 68 1.89 1.19 11.56
CA ARG A 68 0.71 2.03 11.81
C ARG A 68 1.04 3.48 11.50
N VAL A 69 0.38 4.01 10.47
CA VAL A 69 0.49 5.38 10.01
C VAL A 69 -0.60 6.24 10.58
N THR A 70 -0.19 7.33 11.24
CA THR A 70 -1.08 8.35 11.78
C THR A 70 -0.67 9.69 11.24
N VAL A 71 -1.59 10.33 10.53
CA VAL A 71 -1.42 11.64 9.90
C VAL A 71 -2.40 12.61 10.54
N LYS A 72 -1.89 13.76 10.99
CA LYS A 72 -2.65 14.81 11.67
C LYS A 72 -2.21 16.18 11.17
N GLY A 73 -3.15 17.10 11.02
CA GLY A 73 -2.81 18.51 10.74
C GLY A 73 -2.18 18.75 9.37
N LYS A 74 -2.38 17.83 8.41
CA LYS A 74 -1.85 17.94 7.06
C LYS A 74 -2.98 18.06 6.06
N GLU A 75 -2.77 18.90 5.05
CA GLU A 75 -3.71 19.06 3.92
C GLU A 75 -3.53 17.95 2.88
N THR A 76 -2.32 17.40 2.76
CA THR A 76 -1.96 16.37 1.79
C THR A 76 -1.21 15.24 2.47
N PHE A 77 -1.71 14.01 2.30
CA PHE A 77 -1.03 12.79 2.71
C PHE A 77 -0.18 12.28 1.55
N VAL A 78 1.14 12.26 1.76
CA VAL A 78 2.13 11.79 0.77
C VAL A 78 2.75 10.48 1.19
N THR A 79 3.24 9.72 0.22
CA THR A 79 3.95 8.46 0.45
C THR A 79 5.24 8.61 1.27
N GLU A 80 5.86 9.79 1.29
CA GLU A 80 6.98 10.07 2.21
C GLU A 80 6.59 9.87 3.68
N ASP A 81 5.35 10.19 4.06
CA ASP A 81 4.88 10.01 5.43
C ASP A 81 4.82 8.53 5.83
N ILE A 82 4.52 7.64 4.89
CA ILE A 82 4.63 6.20 5.09
C ILE A 82 6.11 5.82 5.22
N SER A 83 6.97 6.31 4.34
CA SER A 83 8.39 5.97 4.33
C SER A 83 9.13 6.37 5.62
N ARG A 84 8.68 7.41 6.33
CA ARG A 84 9.27 7.87 7.59
C ARG A 84 8.98 6.95 8.76
N GLN A 85 7.95 6.12 8.66
CA GLN A 85 7.54 5.20 9.71
C GLN A 85 7.98 3.77 9.47
N LEU A 86 8.36 3.46 8.22
CA LEU A 86 8.97 2.19 7.86
C LEU A 86 10.42 2.16 8.32
N SER A 87 10.84 1.02 8.87
CA SER A 87 12.20 0.79 9.31
C SER A 87 12.96 -0.08 8.31
N SER A 88 12.28 -1.03 7.68
CA SER A 88 12.90 -2.09 6.87
C SER A 88 12.72 -1.86 5.37
N PHE A 89 11.71 -1.07 4.99
CA PHE A 89 11.41 -0.69 3.62
C PHE A 89 11.57 0.81 3.40
N LYS A 90 12.05 1.17 2.21
CA LYS A 90 12.10 2.54 1.71
C LYS A 90 11.12 2.71 0.57
N VAL A 91 10.34 3.78 0.59
CA VAL A 91 9.48 4.14 -0.53
C VAL A 91 10.31 4.82 -1.62
N LEU A 92 10.12 4.40 -2.87
CA LEU A 92 10.86 4.93 -4.03
C LEU A 92 10.20 6.16 -4.64
N ASN A 93 8.88 6.27 -4.52
CA ASN A 93 8.06 7.37 -5.05
C ASN A 93 7.56 8.27 -3.91
N SER A 94 8.45 9.00 -3.24
CA SER A 94 8.13 9.77 -2.01
C SER A 94 7.20 10.97 -2.23
N ASP A 95 7.08 11.45 -3.46
CA ASP A 95 6.29 12.62 -3.86
C ASP A 95 4.84 12.29 -4.27
N PHE A 96 4.46 11.01 -4.22
CA PHE A 96 3.14 10.57 -4.64
C PHE A 96 2.08 10.91 -3.59
N VAL A 97 1.02 11.60 -4.03
CA VAL A 97 -0.12 11.99 -3.19
C VAL A 97 -1.08 10.80 -3.07
N ILE A 98 -1.40 10.42 -1.84
CA ILE A 98 -2.34 9.35 -1.55
C ILE A 98 -3.76 9.90 -1.41
N CYS A 99 -3.92 10.98 -0.64
CA CYS A 99 -5.19 11.69 -0.49
C CYS A 99 -4.97 13.11 0.05
N ASN A 100 -5.97 13.96 -0.15
CA ASN A 100 -6.08 15.29 0.42
C ASN A 100 -7.13 15.28 1.53
N MET A 101 -6.82 15.90 2.66
CA MET A 101 -7.67 15.87 3.85
C MET A 101 -7.66 17.23 4.55
N ASP A 102 -8.71 17.53 5.29
CA ASP A 102 -8.77 18.75 6.08
C ASP A 102 -7.78 18.67 7.27
N PRO A 103 -7.10 19.78 7.63
CA PRO A 103 -6.16 19.81 8.75
C PRO A 103 -6.77 19.39 10.10
N SER A 104 -8.08 19.52 10.26
CA SER A 104 -8.80 19.12 11.48
C SER A 104 -8.97 17.61 11.62
N VAL A 105 -8.80 16.85 10.54
CA VAL A 105 -9.00 15.40 10.53
C VAL A 105 -7.72 14.68 10.94
N THR A 106 -7.89 13.60 11.70
CA THR A 106 -6.83 12.64 11.97
C THR A 106 -7.12 11.37 11.19
N LEU A 107 -6.19 10.98 10.32
CA LEU A 107 -6.27 9.71 9.61
C LEU A 107 -5.28 8.73 10.24
N SER A 108 -5.77 7.59 10.68
CA SER A 108 -4.95 6.50 11.21
C SER A 108 -5.24 5.23 10.44
N MET A 109 -4.18 4.57 9.97
CA MET A 109 -4.27 3.34 9.21
C MET A 109 -3.12 2.40 9.56
N GLU A 110 -3.38 1.11 9.51
CA GLU A 110 -2.38 0.05 9.61
C GLU A 110 -2.13 -0.53 8.22
N LEU A 111 -0.86 -0.67 7.88
CA LEU A 111 -0.38 -1.10 6.58
C LEU A 111 0.51 -2.31 6.78
N HIS A 112 0.28 -3.37 6.02
CA HIS A 112 1.13 -4.55 6.01
C HIS A 112 1.78 -4.69 4.65
N ILE A 113 3.11 -4.73 4.65
CA ILE A 113 3.94 -4.96 3.47
C ILE A 113 4.36 -6.42 3.49
N GLY A 114 4.13 -7.11 2.37
CA GLY A 114 4.53 -8.49 2.18
C GLY A 114 5.41 -8.65 0.95
N LYS A 115 6.26 -9.68 0.98
CA LYS A 115 6.99 -10.17 -0.19
C LYS A 115 6.07 -10.97 -1.10
N GLY A 116 6.15 -10.71 -2.39
CA GLY A 116 5.35 -11.41 -3.40
C GLY A 116 6.09 -11.56 -4.72
N ARG A 117 5.46 -12.29 -5.65
CA ARG A 117 5.89 -12.43 -7.04
C ARG A 117 4.71 -12.21 -7.96
N GLY A 118 4.91 -11.44 -9.02
CA GLY A 118 3.87 -11.14 -9.99
C GLY A 118 2.67 -10.40 -9.38
N TYR A 119 1.46 -10.77 -9.80
CA TYR A 119 0.21 -10.18 -9.35
C TYR A 119 -0.60 -11.24 -8.59
N VAL A 120 -1.08 -10.87 -7.40
CA VAL A 120 -1.95 -11.69 -6.56
C VAL A 120 -3.25 -10.90 -6.33
N PRO A 121 -4.43 -11.45 -6.65
CA PRO A 121 -5.70 -10.79 -6.42
C PRO A 121 -6.00 -10.69 -4.92
N ALA A 122 -6.85 -9.73 -4.54
CA ALA A 122 -7.19 -9.48 -3.14
C ALA A 122 -7.86 -10.69 -2.46
N GLU A 123 -8.58 -11.53 -3.20
CA GLU A 123 -9.23 -12.75 -2.70
C GLU A 123 -8.22 -13.77 -2.14
N GLU A 124 -7.03 -13.85 -2.73
CA GLU A 124 -5.95 -14.75 -2.31
C GLU A 124 -5.11 -14.16 -1.15
N ASN A 125 -5.20 -12.84 -0.91
CA ASN A 125 -4.51 -12.15 0.19
C ASN A 125 -5.32 -12.12 1.50
N ARG A 126 -6.45 -12.83 1.58
CA ARG A 126 -7.24 -12.91 2.82
C ARG A 126 -6.44 -13.60 3.91
N MET A 127 -6.02 -12.84 4.92
CA MET A 127 -5.51 -13.41 6.17
C MET A 127 -6.67 -14.10 6.91
N GLU A 128 -6.43 -15.32 7.42
CA GLU A 128 -7.41 -16.13 8.18
C GLU A 128 -8.04 -15.38 9.39
N ASN A 129 -7.44 -14.27 9.84
CA ASN A 129 -7.86 -13.46 10.98
C ASN A 129 -8.25 -12.01 10.62
N ALA A 130 -8.44 -11.68 9.34
CA ALA A 130 -8.93 -10.35 8.97
C ALA A 130 -10.41 -10.20 9.40
N PRO A 131 -10.82 -9.08 10.03
CA PRO A 131 -12.23 -8.82 10.28
C PRO A 131 -12.97 -8.82 8.93
N LEU A 132 -14.09 -9.53 8.88
CA LEU A 132 -14.96 -9.61 7.70
C LEU A 132 -15.48 -8.19 7.38
N GLY A 133 -15.06 -7.62 6.24
CA GLY A 133 -15.48 -6.30 5.76
C GLY A 133 -14.67 -5.85 4.56
#